data_AF-A0A662M9E6-F1
#
_entry.id   AF-A0A662M9E6-F1
#
_cell.length_a   1.000
_cell.length_b   1.000
_cell.length_c   1.000
_cell.angle_alpha   90.00
_cell.angle_beta   90.00
_cell.angle_gamma   90.00
#
_symmetry.space_group_name_H-M   'P 1'
#
loop_
_entity.id
_entity.type
_entity.pdbx_description
1 polymer ?
#
loop_
_entity_poly.entity_id
_entity_poly.type
_entity_poly.pdbx_seq_one_letter_code
_entity_poly.pdbx_strand_id
1 'polypeptide(L)'
;MAKKEARCEACPNCGFIFDENFFPENITNTQVCPVCGSEEPRTTYWTGRLIIINSSKSEAWKILKDYRDIEEDIEGIFAVEME
;
A
#
# COMPACT_ATOMS: atom_id res chain seq x y z
N MET A 1 0.05 15.12 -24.73
CA MET A 1 0.29 15.18 -23.27
C MET A 1 -0.33 13.93 -22.66
N ALA A 2 0.48 12.93 -22.32
CA ALA A 2 -0.02 11.78 -21.57
C ALA A 2 -0.47 12.31 -20.19
N LYS A 3 -1.72 12.03 -19.80
CA LYS A 3 -2.16 12.26 -18.43
C LYS A 3 -1.12 11.58 -17.53
N LYS A 4 -0.43 12.36 -16.69
CA LYS A 4 0.30 11.83 -15.54
C LYS A 4 -0.74 11.08 -14.72
N GLU A 5 -0.90 9.78 -14.94
CA GLU A 5 -1.42 8.93 -13.88
C GLU A 5 -0.52 9.25 -12.69
N ALA A 6 -1.11 9.70 -11.59
CA ALA A 6 -0.39 9.83 -10.35
C ALA A 6 0.19 8.45 -10.08
N ARG A 7 1.49 8.27 -10.39
CA ARG A 7 2.21 7.03 -10.14
C ARG A 7 2.40 7.01 -8.64
N CYS A 8 1.38 6.56 -7.93
CA CYS A 8 1.47 6.36 -6.50
C CYS A 8 2.64 5.41 -6.26
N GLU A 9 3.44 5.70 -5.26
CA GLU A 9 4.52 4.82 -4.87
C GLU A 9 3.97 3.79 -3.90
N ALA A 10 4.57 2.61 -3.87
CA ALA A 10 4.24 1.55 -2.93
C ALA A 10 5.45 1.19 -2.08
N CYS A 11 5.21 0.72 -0.86
CA CYS A 11 6.23 0.06 -0.06
C CYS A 11 6.64 -1.26 -0.75
N PRO A 12 7.93 -1.51 -1.01
CA PRO A 12 8.38 -2.74 -1.67
C PRO A 12 8.06 -3.99 -0.84
N ASN A 13 8.08 -3.87 0.49
CA ASN A 13 7.88 -4.99 1.42
C ASN A 13 6.40 -5.36 1.57
N CYS A 14 5.56 -4.43 2.04
CA CYS A 14 4.15 -4.73 2.34
C CYS A 14 3.15 -4.29 1.26
N GLY A 15 3.60 -3.55 0.24
CA GLY A 15 2.75 -3.10 -0.87
C GLY A 15 1.80 -1.96 -0.52
N PHE A 16 1.90 -1.37 0.67
CA PHE A 16 1.12 -0.19 1.03
C PHE A 16 1.37 0.95 0.03
N ILE A 17 0.30 1.49 -0.55
CA ILE A 17 0.33 2.54 -1.56
C ILE A 17 0.19 3.91 -0.89
N PHE A 18 1.14 4.79 -1.15
CA PHE A 18 1.13 6.19 -0.72
C PHE A 18 0.35 7.02 -1.75
N ASP A 19 -0.95 7.23 -1.51
CA ASP A 19 -1.85 8.02 -2.36
C ASP A 19 -2.29 9.31 -1.66
N GLU A 20 -1.82 10.46 -2.15
CA GLU A 20 -2.13 11.81 -1.61
C GLU A 20 -3.61 12.18 -1.73
N ASN A 21 -4.37 11.49 -2.58
CA ASN A 21 -5.81 11.71 -2.68
C ASN A 21 -6.59 10.97 -1.59
N PHE A 22 -5.98 9.99 -0.93
CA PHE A 22 -6.62 9.15 0.08
C PHE A 22 -6.07 9.37 1.48
N PHE A 23 -4.77 9.66 1.60
CA PHE A 23 -4.10 9.89 2.86
C PHE A 23 -3.59 11.33 2.97
N PRO A 24 -3.56 11.90 4.20
CA PRO A 24 -2.94 13.20 4.43
C PRO A 24 -1.43 13.17 4.16
N GLU A 25 -0.86 14.34 3.86
CA GLU A 25 0.54 14.50 3.46
C GLU A 25 1.55 13.94 4.46
N ASN A 26 1.24 13.94 5.76
CA ASN A 26 2.12 13.38 6.79
C ASN A 26 2.27 11.85 6.69
N ILE A 27 1.27 11.16 6.11
CA ILE A 27 1.35 9.73 5.82
C ILE A 27 2.01 9.52 4.47
N THR A 28 1.69 10.32 3.45
CA THR A 28 2.27 10.13 2.12
C THR A 28 3.71 10.58 1.99
N ASN A 29 4.22 11.43 2.88
CA ASN A 29 5.62 11.88 2.90
C ASN A 29 6.48 11.15 3.95
N THR A 30 5.94 10.17 4.67
CA THR A 30 6.73 9.43 5.67
C THR A 30 7.86 8.62 5.00
N GLN A 31 9.09 8.73 5.50
CA GLN A 31 10.18 7.91 4.98
C GLN A 31 10.04 6.44 5.40
N VAL A 32 9.36 6.18 6.53
CA VAL A 32 9.17 4.86 7.11
C VAL A 32 7.75 4.37 6.85
N CYS A 33 7.60 3.20 6.25
CA CYS A 33 6.29 2.62 5.96
C CYS A 33 5.45 2.49 7.25
N PRO A 34 4.22 3.05 7.28
CA PRO A 34 3.38 3.05 8.48
C PRO A 34 2.79 1.67 8.81
N VAL A 35 2.90 0.72 7.89
CA VAL A 35 2.36 -0.65 8.03
C VAL A 35 3.40 -1.61 8.58
N CYS A 36 4.58 -1.65 7.99
CA CYS A 36 5.60 -2.66 8.31
C CYS A 36 6.90 -2.08 8.89
N GLY A 37 7.00 -0.75 9.04
CA GLY A 37 8.22 -0.11 9.55
C GLY A 37 9.39 -0.10 8.56
N SER A 38 9.20 -0.55 7.32
CA SER A 38 10.24 -0.56 6.29
C SER A 38 10.75 0.84 5.98
N GLU A 39 12.07 1.01 6.00
CA GLU A 39 12.78 2.23 5.55
C GLU A 39 13.24 2.14 4.09
N GLU A 40 12.97 1.02 3.41
CA GLU A 40 13.35 0.85 2.00
C GLU A 40 12.70 1.91 1.09
N PRO A 41 13.44 2.37 0.05
CA PRO A 41 12.89 3.29 -0.94
C PRO A 41 11.62 2.73 -1.58
N ARG A 42 10.65 3.61 -1.77
CA ARG A 42 9.37 3.24 -2.39
C ARG A 42 9.55 2.93 -3.87
N THR A 43 8.63 2.17 -4.42
CA THR A 43 8.67 1.73 -5.82
C THR A 43 7.41 2.12 -6.58
N THR A 44 7.54 2.28 -7.90
CA THR A 44 6.40 2.44 -8.83
C THR A 44 6.13 1.16 -9.64
N TYR A 45 6.89 0.09 -9.36
CA TYR A 45 6.77 -1.23 -9.98
C TYR A 45 5.80 -2.08 -9.15
N TRP A 46 4.52 -1.92 -9.43
CA TRP A 46 3.44 -2.66 -8.79
C TRP A 46 2.20 -2.63 -9.68
N THR A 47 1.29 -3.60 -9.50
CA THR A 47 0.04 -3.64 -10.24
C THR A 47 -1.16 -4.03 -9.37
N GLY A 48 -2.33 -3.60 -9.80
CA GLY A 48 -3.58 -3.75 -9.07
C GLY A 48 -3.65 -2.85 -7.84
N ARG A 49 -4.85 -2.39 -7.51
CA ARG A 49 -5.11 -1.57 -6.34
C ARG A 49 -6.24 -2.19 -5.53
N LEU A 50 -5.94 -2.52 -4.28
CA LEU A 50 -6.91 -3.04 -3.31
C LEU A 50 -7.12 -2.01 -2.21
N ILE A 51 -8.36 -1.55 -2.04
CA ILE A 51 -8.74 -0.60 -0.99
C ILE A 51 -9.40 -1.39 0.15
N ILE A 52 -8.80 -1.34 1.33
CA ILE A 52 -9.25 -2.04 2.54
C ILE A 52 -9.81 -1.01 3.52
N ILE A 53 -11.12 -1.09 3.77
CA ILE A 53 -11.86 -0.17 4.67
C ILE A 53 -12.31 -0.89 5.96
N ASN A 54 -12.40 -2.23 5.92
CA ASN A 54 -12.70 -3.06 7.08
C ASN A 54 -11.93 -4.38 6.95
N SER A 55 -10.66 -4.33 7.39
CA SER A 55 -9.70 -5.43 7.33
C SER A 55 -10.22 -6.71 7.99
N SER A 56 -10.79 -6.59 9.20
CA SER A 56 -11.32 -7.70 10.00
C SER A 56 -12.41 -8.55 9.32
N LYS A 57 -13.09 -8.00 8.31
CA LYS A 57 -14.17 -8.68 7.57
C LYS A 57 -13.85 -8.93 6.10
N SER A 58 -12.66 -8.55 5.64
CA SER A 58 -12.28 -8.62 4.23
C SER A 58 -11.57 -9.92 3.91
N GLU A 59 -12.20 -10.79 3.13
CA GLU A 59 -11.55 -12.02 2.65
C GLU A 59 -10.36 -11.71 1.72
N ALA A 60 -10.48 -10.65 0.92
CA ALA A 60 -9.37 -10.18 0.08
C ALA A 60 -8.17 -9.71 0.92
N TRP A 61 -8.43 -9.09 2.08
CA TRP A 61 -7.35 -8.70 3.00
C TRP A 61 -6.68 -9.91 3.63
N LYS A 62 -7.45 -10.92 4.07
CA LYS A 62 -6.87 -12.16 4.64
C LYS A 62 -5.89 -12.81 3.66
N ILE A 63 -6.30 -12.95 2.40
CA ILE A 63 -5.44 -13.51 1.35
C ILE A 63 -4.17 -12.67 1.17
N LEU A 64 -4.31 -11.34 1.08
CA LEU A 64 -3.16 -10.46 0.83
C LEU A 64 -2.19 -10.40 2.02
N LYS A 65 -2.70 -10.33 3.25
CA LYS A 65 -1.87 -10.23 4.45
C LYS A 65 -1.12 -11.54 4.72
N ASP A 66 -1.74 -12.70 4.46
CA ASP A 66 -1.09 -14.00 4.54
C ASP A 66 -0.01 -14.14 3.46
N TYR A 67 -0.25 -13.64 2.25
CA TYR A 67 0.75 -13.64 1.17
C TYR A 67 1.98 -12.76 1.48
N ARG A 68 1.81 -11.70 2.27
CA ARG A 68 2.86 -10.71 2.58
C ARG A 68 3.38 -10.78 4.01
N ASP A 69 3.05 -11.82 4.76
CA ASP A 69 3.41 -12.00 6.17
C ASP A 69 3.07 -10.76 7.06
N ILE A 70 1.88 -10.18 6.86
CA ILE A 70 1.37 -9.06 7.67
C ILE A 70 0.43 -9.61 8.74
N GLU A 71 0.79 -9.44 10.01
CA GLU A 71 0.00 -9.96 11.13
C GLU A 71 -1.23 -9.09 11.45
N GLU A 72 -1.11 -7.79 11.31
CA GLU A 72 -2.11 -6.82 11.76
C GLU A 72 -3.26 -6.63 10.77
N ASP A 73 -4.42 -6.29 11.31
CA ASP A 73 -5.59 -5.87 10.55
C ASP A 73 -5.49 -4.36 10.27
N ILE A 74 -5.29 -3.99 9.00
CA ILE A 74 -4.93 -2.63 8.59
C ILE A 74 -5.87 -2.13 7.49
N GLU A 75 -6.39 -0.93 7.68
CA GLU A 75 -7.07 -0.17 6.64
C GLU A 75 -6.07 0.61 5.78
N GLY A 76 -6.28 0.57 4.46
CA GLY A 76 -5.48 1.36 3.55
C GLY A 76 -5.61 0.95 2.11
N ILE A 77 -4.63 1.37 1.30
CA ILE A 77 -4.54 1.03 -0.10
C ILE A 77 -3.30 0.16 -0.28
N PHE A 78 -3.45 -0.99 -0.93
CA PHE A 78 -2.36 -1.93 -1.14
C PHE A 78 -2.27 -2.32 -2.63
N ALA A 79 -1.04 -2.51 -3.08
CA ALA A 79 -0.76 -3.15 -4.35
C ALA A 79 -1.15 -4.64 -4.28
N VAL A 80 -1.76 -5.15 -5.34
CA VAL A 80 -2.08 -6.59 -5.41
C VAL A 80 -0.80 -7.39 -5.66
N GLU A 81 0.05 -6.91 -6.57
CA GLU A 81 1.31 -7.54 -6.94
C GLU A 81 2.45 -6.50 -6.91
N MET A 82 3.64 -6.93 -6.53
CA MET A 82 4.89 -6.17 -6.64
C MET A 82 5.72 -6.78 -7.77
N GLU A 83 6.40 -5.94 -8.56
CA GLU A 83 7.30 -6.37 -9.64
C GLU A 83 8.78 -6.32 -9.24
#